data_AF-A0A0C3MIE7-F1
#
_entry.id   AF-A0A0C3MIE7-F1
#
_cell.length_a   1.000
_cell.length_b   1.000
_cell.length_c   1.000
_cell.angle_alpha   90.00
_cell.angle_beta   90.00
_cell.angle_gamma   90.00
#
_symmetry.space_group_name_H-M   'P 1'
#
loop_
_entity.id
_entity.type
_entity.pdbx_description
1 polymer ?
#
loop_
_entity_poly.entity_id
_entity_poly.type
_entity_poly.pdbx_seq_one_letter_code
_entity_poly.pdbx_strand_id
1 'polypeptide(L)'
;MAPTDLTDRASKSKSQYRFTITSAVVKKGRPTVLKYSWTYDPKRSYEDDRFAVAVYNLATKEQTFLDYHVYTHDHGKGNTGTWTVDISSLKDKLGKYLLLFVLIDFDDYVVVAAKGKPFHVRKGDF
;
A
#
# COMPACT_ATOMS: atom_id res chain seq x y z
N MET A 1 -13.17 37.12 -14.75
CA MET A 1 -12.95 35.75 -15.29
C MET A 1 -12.27 34.96 -14.19
N ALA A 2 -13.01 34.12 -13.47
CA ALA A 2 -12.47 33.31 -12.36
C ALA A 2 -11.96 31.98 -12.95
N PRO A 3 -10.80 31.45 -12.52
CA PRO A 3 -10.38 30.13 -12.94
C PRO A 3 -11.25 29.10 -12.22
N THR A 4 -12.06 28.37 -12.98
CA THR A 4 -12.81 27.23 -12.46
C THR A 4 -11.80 26.14 -12.11
N ASP A 5 -11.68 25.87 -10.80
CA ASP A 5 -10.93 24.74 -10.27
C ASP A 5 -11.40 23.46 -10.96
N LEU A 6 -10.56 22.90 -11.83
CA LEU A 6 -10.63 21.51 -12.23
C LEU A 6 -10.27 20.70 -10.98
N THR A 7 -11.26 20.48 -10.11
CA THR A 7 -11.19 19.42 -9.11
C THR A 7 -10.83 18.14 -9.86
N ASP A 8 -9.56 17.76 -9.69
CA ASP A 8 -8.94 16.51 -10.11
C ASP A 8 -9.74 15.38 -9.46
N ARG A 9 -10.85 15.03 -10.13
CA ARG A 9 -11.68 13.89 -9.81
C ARG A 9 -10.88 12.69 -10.30
N ALA A 10 -9.82 12.39 -9.56
CA ALA A 10 -8.97 11.24 -9.73
C ALA A 10 -9.90 10.05 -9.97
N SER A 11 -9.91 9.59 -11.22
CA SER A 11 -10.68 8.44 -11.66
C SER A 11 -10.43 7.35 -10.64
N LYS A 12 -11.48 6.94 -9.91
CA LYS A 12 -11.45 5.72 -9.12
C LYS A 12 -11.17 4.60 -10.10
N SER A 13 -9.90 4.28 -10.31
CA SER A 13 -9.48 3.04 -10.92
C SER A 13 -10.15 1.96 -10.08
N LYS A 14 -11.23 1.39 -10.63
CA LYS A 14 -11.87 0.23 -10.04
C LYS A 14 -10.76 -0.82 -10.00
N SER A 15 -10.18 -1.05 -8.83
CA SER A 15 -9.31 -2.20 -8.65
C SER A 15 -10.11 -3.40 -9.14
N GLN A 16 -9.56 -4.12 -10.12
CA GLN A 16 -10.13 -5.39 -10.55
C GLN A 16 -10.20 -6.35 -9.35
N TYR A 17 -9.34 -6.12 -8.36
CA TYR A 17 -9.17 -6.89 -7.14
C TYR A 17 -9.99 -6.31 -5.97
N ARG A 18 -10.22 -7.13 -4.96
CA ARG A 18 -11.10 -6.81 -3.83
C ARG A 18 -10.55 -5.76 -2.86
N PHE A 19 -9.29 -5.38 -2.97
CA PHE A 19 -8.61 -4.52 -2.01
C PHE A 19 -8.61 -3.06 -2.42
N THR A 20 -8.75 -2.17 -1.45
CA THR A 20 -8.50 -0.74 -1.61
C THR A 20 -7.69 -0.23 -0.43
N ILE A 21 -6.51 0.33 -0.71
CA ILE A 21 -5.70 1.00 0.31
C ILE A 21 -6.33 2.35 0.61
N THR A 22 -6.72 2.57 1.86
CA THR A 22 -7.39 3.79 2.31
C THR A 22 -6.42 4.80 2.92
N SER A 23 -5.31 4.33 3.49
CA SER A 23 -4.26 5.19 4.06
C SER A 23 -2.90 4.51 4.05
N ALA A 24 -1.84 5.32 3.89
CA ALA A 24 -0.45 4.91 4.10
C ALA A 24 0.31 6.12 4.69
N VAL A 25 0.83 6.00 5.90
CA VAL A 25 1.43 7.10 6.66
C VAL A 25 2.67 6.62 7.38
N VAL A 26 3.79 7.30 7.14
CA VAL A 26 5.04 7.05 7.87
C VAL A 26 4.88 7.49 9.33
N LYS A 27 5.23 6.61 10.25
CA LYS A 27 5.26 6.85 11.69
C LYS A 27 6.70 6.72 12.17
N LYS A 28 7.26 7.86 12.58
CA LYS A 28 8.60 7.95 13.16
C LYS A 28 8.64 7.17 14.47
N GLY A 29 9.68 6.40 14.67
CA GLY A 29 9.85 5.55 15.84
C GLY A 29 11.19 4.82 15.81
N ARG A 30 11.36 3.84 16.71
CA ARG A 30 12.50 2.92 16.70
C ARG A 30 11.96 1.49 16.82
N PRO A 31 11.62 0.80 15.71
CA PRO A 31 11.86 1.19 14.32
C PRO A 31 10.84 2.22 13.77
N THR A 32 11.20 2.84 12.64
CA THR A 32 10.26 3.65 11.84
C THR A 32 9.40 2.74 10.99
N VAL A 33 8.09 2.94 11.04
CA VAL A 33 7.12 2.06 10.39
C VAL A 33 6.23 2.82 9.41
N LEU A 34 5.75 2.11 8.39
CA LEU A 34 4.64 2.57 7.56
C LEU A 34 3.34 2.00 8.14
N LYS A 35 2.50 2.86 8.72
CA LYS A 35 1.14 2.48 9.12
C LYS A 35 0.22 2.60 7.91
N TYR A 36 -0.52 1.54 7.61
CA TYR A 36 -1.42 1.51 6.47
C TYR A 36 -2.74 0.83 6.82
N SER A 37 -3.78 1.16 6.05
CA SER A 37 -5.14 0.66 6.26
C SER A 37 -5.79 0.35 4.92
N TRP A 38 -6.75 -0.56 4.94
CA TRP A 38 -7.47 -1.00 3.75
C TRP A 38 -8.93 -1.31 4.02
N THR A 39 -9.70 -1.34 2.94
CA THR A 39 -11.01 -1.98 2.87
C THR A 39 -10.95 -3.15 1.89
N TYR A 40 -11.77 -4.18 2.10
CA TYR A 40 -11.91 -5.27 1.14
C TYR A 40 -13.37 -5.68 0.92
N ASP A 41 -13.70 -6.13 -0.29
CA ASP A 41 -15.03 -6.67 -0.62
C ASP A 41 -15.04 -8.20 -0.48
N PRO A 42 -15.74 -8.78 0.51
CA PRO A 42 -15.79 -10.23 0.71
C PRO A 42 -16.55 -10.96 -0.40
N LYS A 43 -17.40 -10.26 -1.18
CA LYS A 43 -18.17 -10.87 -2.27
C LYS A 43 -17.32 -11.12 -3.52
N ARG A 44 -16.17 -10.45 -3.63
CA ARG A 44 -15.17 -10.68 -4.68
C ARG A 44 -14.19 -11.74 -4.19
N SER A 45 -14.68 -12.98 -4.14
CA SER A 45 -13.95 -14.14 -3.61
C SER A 45 -12.96 -14.68 -4.64
N TYR A 46 -11.70 -14.29 -4.50
CA TYR A 46 -10.61 -15.26 -4.67
C TYR A 46 -10.20 -15.69 -3.26
N GLU A 47 -9.93 -16.97 -3.09
CA GLU A 47 -9.76 -17.68 -1.81
C GLU A 47 -8.56 -17.20 -0.98
N ASP A 48 -7.76 -16.26 -1.47
CA ASP A 48 -6.51 -15.88 -0.82
C ASP A 48 -6.64 -14.60 0.00
N ASP A 49 -7.01 -14.74 1.28
CA ASP A 49 -7.24 -13.68 2.29
C ASP A 49 -5.97 -12.96 2.76
N ARG A 50 -4.86 -13.19 2.06
CA ARG A 50 -3.57 -12.56 2.27
C ARG A 50 -3.14 -11.68 1.10
N PHE A 51 -2.21 -10.79 1.40
CA PHE A 51 -1.48 -10.02 0.40
C PHE A 51 -0.05 -9.79 0.89
N ALA A 52 0.87 -9.63 -0.06
CA ALA A 52 2.19 -9.08 0.19
C ALA A 52 2.14 -7.54 0.14
N VAL A 53 3.04 -6.92 0.87
CA VAL A 53 3.22 -5.47 0.93
C VAL A 53 4.51 -5.10 0.25
N ALA A 54 4.41 -4.26 -0.76
CA ALA A 54 5.57 -3.69 -1.42
C ALA A 54 5.46 -2.17 -1.47
N VAL A 55 6.61 -1.52 -1.60
CA VAL A 55 6.70 -0.10 -1.95
C VAL A 55 7.35 0.06 -3.30
N TYR A 56 6.86 1.03 -4.07
CA TYR A 56 7.38 1.35 -5.39
C TYR A 56 7.95 2.77 -5.39
N ASN A 57 9.25 2.90 -5.63
CA ASN A 57 9.92 4.19 -5.72
C ASN A 57 9.55 4.87 -7.05
N LEU A 58 8.94 6.05 -6.98
CA LEU A 58 8.47 6.75 -8.17
C LEU A 58 9.60 7.31 -9.05
N ALA A 59 10.77 7.56 -8.47
CA ALA A 59 11.94 8.07 -9.19
C ALA A 59 12.71 6.94 -9.87
N THR A 60 13.12 5.92 -9.11
CA THR A 60 13.96 4.81 -9.63
C THR A 60 13.16 3.72 -10.33
N LYS A 61 11.83 3.72 -10.18
CA LYS A 61 10.94 2.66 -10.69
C LYS A 61 11.20 1.29 -10.07
N GLU A 62 11.91 1.25 -8.95
CA GLU A 62 12.20 0.01 -8.21
C GLU A 62 11.07 -0.36 -7.27
N GLN A 63 10.77 -1.65 -7.19
CA GLN A 63 9.88 -2.23 -6.20
C GLN A 63 10.69 -2.86 -5.07
N THR A 64 10.23 -2.73 -3.82
CA THR A 64 10.82 -3.36 -2.64
C THR A 64 9.72 -4.01 -1.82
N PHE A 65 9.79 -5.32 -1.62
CA PHE A 65 8.88 -6.04 -0.73
C PHE A 65 9.27 -5.78 0.72
N LEU A 66 8.27 -5.54 1.56
CA LEU A 66 8.42 -5.24 2.98
C LEU A 66 7.80 -6.33 3.85
N ASP A 67 6.74 -6.97 3.37
CA ASP A 67 6.06 -8.08 4.02
C ASP A 67 5.46 -9.00 2.94
N TYR A 68 5.40 -10.30 3.19
CA TYR A 68 4.93 -11.30 2.23
C TYR A 68 3.60 -11.96 2.63
N HIS A 69 3.21 -11.90 3.90
CA HIS A 69 2.12 -12.72 4.42
C HIS A 69 1.19 -11.93 5.36
N VAL A 70 0.57 -10.87 4.84
CA VAL A 70 -0.39 -10.07 5.62
C VAL A 70 -1.78 -10.67 5.47
N TYR A 71 -2.24 -11.38 6.50
CA TYR A 71 -3.59 -11.94 6.54
C TYR A 71 -4.62 -10.87 6.93
N THR A 72 -5.66 -10.74 6.12
CA THR A 72 -6.68 -9.70 6.30
C THR A 72 -7.46 -9.84 7.60
N HIS A 73 -7.71 -11.07 8.06
CA HIS A 73 -8.45 -11.35 9.30
C HIS A 73 -7.66 -11.05 10.57
N ASP A 74 -6.33 -11.14 10.53
CA ASP A 74 -5.47 -10.94 11.72
C ASP A 74 -5.36 -9.46 12.11
N HIS A 75 -5.64 -8.57 11.16
CA HIS A 75 -5.37 -7.15 11.28
C HIS A 75 -6.63 -6.31 11.04
N GLY A 76 -7.80 -6.92 11.09
CA GLY A 76 -9.06 -6.28 10.71
C GLY A 76 -10.28 -6.82 11.44
N LYS A 77 -11.35 -6.04 11.38
CA LYS A 77 -12.70 -6.46 11.78
C LYS A 77 -13.69 -5.95 10.75
N GLY A 78 -14.58 -6.83 10.31
CA GLY A 78 -15.42 -6.56 9.14
C GLY A 78 -14.59 -6.37 7.87
N ASN A 79 -15.06 -5.53 6.95
CA ASN A 79 -14.44 -5.31 5.64
C ASN A 79 -13.26 -4.33 5.66
N THR A 80 -12.59 -4.17 6.81
CA THR A 80 -11.53 -3.18 7.02
C THR A 80 -10.38 -3.74 7.84
N GLY A 81 -9.16 -3.31 7.54
CA GLY A 81 -7.97 -3.67 8.31
C GLY A 81 -6.95 -2.54 8.40
N THR A 82 -6.03 -2.67 9.36
CA THR A 82 -4.94 -1.73 9.62
C THR A 82 -3.73 -2.49 10.12
N TRP A 83 -2.56 -2.21 9.55
CA TRP A 83 -1.31 -2.83 9.97
C TRP A 83 -0.14 -1.84 9.89
N THR A 84 1.02 -2.29 10.34
CA THR A 84 2.29 -1.56 10.29
C THR A 84 3.37 -2.46 9.76
N VAL A 85 4.23 -1.94 8.90
CA VAL A 85 5.43 -2.64 8.43
C VAL A 85 6.67 -1.79 8.68
N ASP A 86 7.75 -2.43 9.09
CA ASP A 86 9.06 -1.76 9.25
C ASP A 86 9.57 -1.29 7.89
N ILE A 87 10.03 -0.04 7.83
CA ILE A 87 10.61 0.57 6.61
C ILE A 87 12.07 0.98 6.80
N SER A 88 12.76 0.47 7.82
CA SER A 88 14.16 0.75 8.10
C SER A 88 15.08 0.39 6.93
N SER A 89 14.70 -0.58 6.10
CA SER A 89 15.39 -0.93 4.84
C SER A 89 15.39 0.20 3.80
N LEU A 90 14.53 1.21 3.97
CA LEU A 90 14.44 2.39 3.09
C LEU A 90 15.26 3.58 3.59
N LYS A 91 16.01 3.45 4.69
CA LYS A 91 16.79 4.55 5.29
C LYS A 91 17.75 5.22 4.30
N ASP A 92 18.35 4.43 3.41
CA ASP A 92 19.27 4.89 2.37
C ASP A 92 18.59 5.05 1.00
N LYS A 93 17.28 4.78 0.92
CA LYS A 93 16.44 4.92 -0.28
C LYS A 93 15.35 5.93 -0.02
N LEU A 94 15.74 7.19 0.11
CA LEU A 94 14.80 8.28 0.36
C LEU A 94 14.05 8.65 -0.93
N GLY A 95 12.82 9.16 -0.79
CA GLY A 95 12.07 9.63 -1.95
C GLY A 95 10.55 9.53 -1.81
N LYS A 96 9.89 9.58 -2.97
CA LYS A 96 8.44 9.47 -3.08
C LYS A 96 8.07 8.06 -3.51
N TYR A 97 7.20 7.44 -2.72
CA TYR A 97 6.83 6.04 -2.85
C TYR A 97 5.33 5.87 -3.04
N LEU A 98 4.94 4.72 -3.59
CA LEU A 98 3.58 4.20 -3.53
C LEU A 98 3.58 2.94 -2.66
N LEU A 99 2.52 2.76 -1.87
CA LEU A 99 2.25 1.48 -1.23
C LEU A 99 1.48 0.59 -2.21
N LEU A 100 1.91 -0.65 -2.36
CA LEU A 100 1.29 -1.66 -3.19
C LEU A 100 0.86 -2.84 -2.32
N PHE A 101 -0.35 -3.33 -2.55
CA PHE A 101 -0.71 -4.69 -2.16
C PHE A 101 -0.54 -5.58 -3.37
N VAL A 102 0.11 -6.70 -3.16
CA VAL A 102 0.48 -7.66 -4.20
C VAL A 102 -0.10 -9.02 -3.84
N LEU A 103 -0.68 -9.69 -4.82
CA LEU A 103 -1.01 -11.12 -4.73
C LEU A 103 0.14 -11.87 -5.39
N ILE A 104 0.62 -12.91 -4.71
CA ILE A 104 1.65 -13.82 -5.19
C ILE A 104 0.95 -15.17 -5.28
N ASP A 105 0.82 -15.71 -6.49
CA ASP A 105 0.29 -17.05 -6.68
C ASP A 105 1.40 -18.11 -6.63
N PHE A 106 1.02 -19.37 -6.82
CA PHE A 106 1.94 -20.51 -6.73
C PHE A 106 3.02 -20.54 -7.84
N ASP A 107 2.85 -19.74 -8.91
CA ASP A 107 3.82 -19.61 -10.00
C ASP A 107 4.67 -18.32 -9.86
N ASP A 108 4.69 -17.73 -8.66
CA ASP A 108 5.34 -16.44 -8.34
C ASP A 108 4.86 -15.28 -9.22
N TYR A 109 3.65 -15.37 -9.78
CA TYR A 109 3.08 -14.28 -10.56
C TYR A 109 2.67 -13.13 -9.62
N VAL A 110 3.37 -12.02 -9.76
CA VAL A 110 3.19 -10.81 -8.95
C VAL A 110 2.09 -9.95 -9.55
N VAL A 111 0.94 -9.91 -8.90
CA VAL A 111 -0.21 -9.10 -9.32
C VAL A 111 -0.43 -7.94 -8.38
N VAL A 112 -0.41 -6.71 -8.88
CA VAL A 112 -0.75 -5.53 -8.07
C VAL A 112 -2.27 -5.48 -7.83
N ALA A 113 -2.68 -5.88 -6.63
CA ALA A 113 -4.07 -5.88 -6.18
C ALA A 113 -4.57 -4.51 -5.75
N ALA A 114 -3.72 -3.66 -5.18
CA ALA A 114 -4.10 -2.31 -4.81
C ALA A 114 -2.91 -1.36 -4.85
N LYS A 115 -3.21 -0.08 -5.09
CA LYS A 115 -2.24 1.01 -5.15
C LYS A 115 -2.70 2.14 -4.23
N GLY A 116 -1.87 2.51 -3.28
CA GLY A 116 -2.11 3.63 -2.36
C GLY A 116 -1.82 4.99 -3.00
N LYS A 117 -2.12 6.05 -2.25
CA LYS A 117 -1.65 7.40 -2.60
C LYS A 117 -0.13 7.52 -2.37
N PRO A 118 0.55 8.40 -3.12
CA PRO A 118 1.97 8.63 -2.89
C PRO A 118 2.27 9.16 -1.48
N PHE A 119 3.35 8.68 -0.87
CA PHE A 119 3.89 9.17 0.39
C PHE A 119 5.39 9.43 0.26
N HIS A 120 5.99 10.12 1.24
CA HIS A 120 7.42 10.41 1.23
C HIS A 120 8.12 9.67 2.36
N VAL A 121 9.31 9.15 2.05
CA VAL A 121 10.29 8.66 3.01
C VAL A 121 11.45 9.64 3.00
N ARG A 122 11.75 10.24 4.16
CA ARG A 122 12.73 11.32 4.33
C ARG A 122 13.76 10.91 5.36
N LYS A 123 14.96 11.51 5.27
CA LYS A 123 16.05 11.25 6.22
C LYS A 123 15.61 11.43 7.68
N GLY A 124 14.84 12.48 7.97
CA GLY A 124 14.35 12.79 9.31
C GLY A 124 13.19 11.89 9.79
N ASP A 125 12.81 10.87 9.04
CA ASP A 125 11.85 9.86 9.49
C ASP A 125 12.53 8.73 10.29
N PHE A 126 13.86 8.58 10.21
CA PHE A 126 14.66 7.55 10.86
C PHE A 126 15.55 8.09 11.98
#